data_AF-A0A956TZE8-F1
#
_entry.id   AF-A0A956TZE8-F1
#
_cell.length_a   1.000
_cell.length_b   1.000
_cell.length_c   1.000
_cell.angle_alpha   90.00
_cell.angle_beta   90.00
_cell.angle_gamma   90.00
#
_symmetry.space_group_name_H-M   'P 1'
#
loop_
_entity.id
_entity.type
_entity.pdbx_description
1 polymer ?
#
loop_
_entity_poly.entity_id
_entity_poly.type
_entity_poly.pdbx_seq_one_letter_code
_entity_poly.pdbx_strand_id
1 'polypeptide(L)'
;MSSGSEFQAPEQAAAESLEYPESFEEVEREIARQGIPPGWHKPLPERLPSPGYWPAIMALGITFMMWGLAVGFNEVLSTILILSFIGFVLFVAALIGWIGDLRNERQDQNE
;
A
#
# COMPACT_ATOMS: atom_id res chain seq x y z
N MET A 1 15.16 26.80 -28.97
CA MET A 1 15.49 25.40 -29.29
C MET A 1 15.95 24.74 -28.01
N SER A 2 15.11 23.91 -27.39
CA SER A 2 15.36 23.29 -26.08
C SER A 2 16.19 22.03 -26.29
N SER A 3 17.44 22.00 -25.80
CA SER A 3 18.22 20.76 -25.71
C SER A 3 17.53 19.85 -24.71
N GLY A 4 17.02 18.71 -25.18
CA GLY A 4 16.51 17.66 -24.31
C GLY A 4 17.66 17.08 -23.52
N SER A 5 17.56 17.09 -22.20
CA SER A 5 18.48 16.43 -21.29
C SER A 5 18.58 14.94 -21.66
N GLU A 6 19.73 14.53 -22.17
CA GLU A 6 20.05 13.15 -22.48
C GLU A 6 19.99 12.34 -21.18
N PHE A 7 19.22 11.25 -21.22
CA PHE A 7 19.19 10.28 -20.14
C PHE A 7 20.57 9.61 -20.04
N GLN A 8 21.38 10.05 -19.08
CA GLN A 8 22.65 9.42 -18.73
C GLN A 8 22.34 8.13 -17.97
N ALA A 9 22.34 6.99 -18.67
CA ALA A 9 22.22 5.68 -18.02
C ALA A 9 23.44 5.46 -17.09
N PRO A 10 23.27 4.93 -15.87
CA PRO A 10 24.39 4.57 -15.02
C PRO A 10 25.16 3.39 -15.66
N GLU A 11 26.24 3.69 -16.39
CA GLU A 11 27.11 2.70 -17.05
C GLU A 11 27.67 1.63 -16.10
N GLN A 12 27.68 1.89 -14.78
CA GLN A 12 28.40 1.06 -13.82
C GLN A 12 27.52 0.07 -13.06
N ALA A 13 26.19 0.21 -13.07
CA ALA A 13 25.29 -0.72 -12.37
C ALA A 13 24.82 -1.88 -13.26
N ALA A 14 24.96 -1.78 -14.59
CA ALA A 14 24.49 -2.78 -15.54
C ALA A 14 25.56 -3.81 -15.97
N ALA A 15 26.80 -3.69 -15.46
CA ALA A 15 27.95 -4.44 -15.95
C ALA A 15 28.56 -5.41 -14.92
N GLU A 16 27.78 -5.88 -13.95
CA GLU A 16 28.01 -7.23 -13.45
C GLU A 16 27.54 -8.15 -14.59
N SER A 17 28.49 -8.79 -15.28
CA SER A 17 28.27 -9.55 -16.51
C SER A 17 27.16 -10.59 -16.31
N LEU A 18 25.93 -10.24 -16.68
CA LEU A 18 24.86 -11.20 -16.83
C LEU A 18 25.26 -12.08 -18.02
N GLU A 19 25.78 -13.26 -17.73
CA GLU A 19 26.02 -14.31 -18.72
C GLU A 19 24.66 -14.68 -19.30
N TYR A 20 24.32 -14.09 -20.44
CA TYR A 20 23.07 -14.37 -21.10
C TYR A 20 23.14 -15.80 -21.66
N PRO A 21 22.17 -16.66 -21.33
CA PRO A 21 22.16 -18.02 -21.88
C PRO A 21 22.07 -17.94 -23.41
N GLU A 22 23.01 -18.60 -24.09
CA GLU A 22 23.17 -18.61 -25.55
C GLU A 22 21.99 -19.30 -26.27
N SER A 23 21.12 -20.01 -25.53
CA SER A 23 19.97 -20.71 -26.09
C SER A 23 18.75 -20.73 -25.18
N PHE A 24 17.57 -20.71 -25.78
CA PHE A 24 16.29 -20.89 -25.08
C PHE A 24 16.19 -22.24 -24.36
N GLU A 25 16.79 -23.31 -24.91
CA GLU A 25 16.81 -24.63 -24.28
C GLU A 25 17.62 -24.67 -22.97
N GLU A 26 18.60 -23.77 -22.82
CA GLU A 26 19.37 -23.63 -21.59
C GLU A 26 18.59 -22.84 -20.53
N VAL A 27 17.90 -21.77 -20.95
CA VAL A 27 16.93 -21.05 -20.09
C VAL A 27 15.87 -22.00 -19.54
N GLU A 28 15.30 -22.84 -20.40
CA GLU A 28 14.19 -23.73 -20.02
C GLU A 28 14.67 -24.84 -19.06
N ARG A 29 15.88 -25.38 -19.28
CA ARG A 29 16.52 -26.31 -18.33
C ARG A 29 16.84 -25.67 -16.99
N GLU A 30 17.28 -24.41 -17.00
CA GLU A 30 17.62 -23.70 -15.78
C GLU A 30 16.36 -23.28 -14.99
N ILE A 31 15.30 -22.85 -15.68
CA ILE A 31 13.97 -22.65 -15.07
C ILE A 31 13.45 -23.97 -14.50
N ALA A 32 13.61 -25.09 -15.20
CA ALA A 32 13.18 -26.40 -14.69
C ALA A 32 13.98 -26.84 -13.44
N ARG A 33 15.23 -26.39 -13.27
CA ARG A 33 16.03 -26.64 -12.06
C ARG A 33 15.75 -25.68 -10.91
N GLN A 34 15.75 -24.38 -11.19
CA GLN A 34 15.69 -23.32 -10.18
C GLN A 34 14.27 -22.82 -9.90
N GLY A 35 13.33 -23.05 -10.82
CA GLY A 35 11.97 -22.53 -10.76
C GLY A 35 11.86 -21.02 -11.03
N ILE A 36 12.97 -20.34 -11.35
CA ILE A 36 13.04 -18.88 -11.55
C ILE A 36 13.89 -18.62 -12.80
N PRO A 37 13.43 -17.79 -13.76
CA PRO A 37 14.22 -17.46 -14.94
C PRO A 37 15.51 -16.70 -14.62
N PRO A 38 16.57 -16.85 -15.43
CA PRO A 38 17.81 -16.10 -15.26
C PRO A 38 17.55 -14.59 -15.32
N GLY A 39 18.13 -13.84 -14.37
CA GLY A 39 17.90 -12.41 -14.18
C GLY A 39 16.66 -12.06 -13.34
N TRP A 40 15.81 -13.04 -12.99
CA TRP A 40 14.67 -12.83 -12.10
C TRP A 40 15.04 -13.13 -10.65
N HIS A 41 14.47 -12.35 -9.73
CA HIS A 41 14.60 -12.58 -8.29
C HIS A 41 13.26 -13.09 -7.74
N LYS A 42 13.33 -13.93 -6.70
CA LYS A 42 12.13 -14.38 -6.00
C LYS A 42 11.39 -13.14 -5.45
N PRO A 43 10.08 -12.95 -5.75
CA PRO A 43 9.36 -11.80 -5.26
C PRO A 43 9.22 -11.89 -3.74
N LEU A 44 9.81 -10.93 -3.02
CA LEU A 44 9.42 -10.63 -1.64
C LEU A 44 8.27 -9.62 -1.67
N PRO A 45 7.34 -9.65 -0.70
CA PRO A 45 7.20 -10.59 0.41
C PRO A 45 6.42 -11.86 0.05
N GLU A 46 6.74 -12.96 0.76
CA GLU A 46 6.18 -14.30 0.55
C GLU A 46 4.71 -14.43 1.04
N ARG A 47 4.28 -13.48 1.87
CA ARG A 47 2.89 -13.29 2.29
C ARG A 47 2.49 -11.84 2.05
N LEU A 48 1.31 -11.66 1.45
CA LEU A 48 0.69 -10.35 1.34
C LEU A 48 0.29 -9.87 2.74
N PRO A 49 0.50 -8.57 3.05
CA PRO A 49 -0.01 -7.99 4.29
C PRO A 49 -1.53 -8.13 4.34
N SER A 50 -2.08 -8.29 5.54
CA SER A 50 -3.54 -8.35 5.71
C SER A 50 -4.18 -7.05 5.23
N PRO A 51 -5.35 -7.09 4.59
CA PRO A 51 -6.04 -5.88 4.17
C PRO A 51 -6.44 -5.04 5.39
N GLY A 52 -5.87 -3.83 5.49
CA GLY A 52 -6.21 -2.85 6.53
C GLY A 52 -7.49 -2.10 6.22
N TYR A 53 -8.57 -2.33 6.99
CA TYR A 53 -9.86 -1.66 6.78
C TYR A 53 -10.03 -0.35 7.56
N TRP A 54 -9.11 -0.05 8.47
CA TRP A 54 -9.19 1.13 9.34
C TRP A 54 -9.32 2.48 8.60
N PRO A 55 -8.59 2.74 7.49
CA PRO A 55 -8.75 3.99 6.74
C PRO A 55 -10.17 4.19 6.20
N ALA A 56 -10.84 3.11 5.77
CA ALA A 56 -12.21 3.17 5.27
C ALA A 56 -13.21 3.52 6.37
N ILE A 57 -13.06 2.91 7.56
CA ILE A 57 -13.88 3.22 8.74
C ILE A 57 -13.65 4.67 9.17
N MET A 58 -12.40 5.15 9.13
CA MET A 58 -12.07 6.55 9.42
C MET A 58 -12.77 7.52 8.45
N ALA A 59 -12.71 7.24 7.14
CA ALA A 59 -13.37 8.06 6.13
C ALA A 59 -14.90 8.12 6.34
N LEU A 60 -15.52 7.01 6.73
CA LEU A 60 -16.93 6.98 7.09
C LEU A 60 -17.22 7.84 8.33
N GLY A 61 -16.39 7.75 9.38
CA GLY A 61 -16.50 8.58 10.58
C GLY A 61 -16.41 10.07 10.26
N ILE A 62 -15.43 10.48 9.45
CA ILE A 62 -15.27 11.87 8.99
C ILE A 62 -16.50 12.31 8.19
N THR A 63 -16.99 11.45 7.29
CA THR A 63 -18.18 11.74 6.48
C THR A 63 -19.38 12.01 7.38
N PHE A 64 -19.65 11.18 8.39
CA PHE A 64 -20.76 11.41 9.32
C PHE A 64 -20.58 12.65 10.19
N MET A 65 -19.35 12.96 10.63
CA MET A 65 -19.06 14.20 11.36
C MET A 65 -19.31 15.45 10.50
N MET A 66 -18.76 15.48 9.28
CA MET A 66 -18.91 16.61 8.35
C MET A 66 -20.33 16.74 7.82
N TRP A 67 -20.98 15.62 7.52
CA TRP A 67 -22.35 15.62 7.02
C TRP A 67 -23.35 16.03 8.11
N GLY A 68 -23.14 15.61 9.36
CA GLY A 68 -23.91 16.09 10.50
C GLY A 68 -23.82 17.62 10.68
N LEU A 69 -22.66 18.21 10.43
CA LEU A 69 -22.49 19.68 10.47
C LEU A 69 -23.14 20.38 9.26
N ALA A 70 -23.06 19.78 8.06
CA ALA A 70 -23.59 20.38 6.84
C ALA A 70 -25.14 20.44 6.81
N VAL A 71 -25.82 19.51 7.48
CA VAL A 71 -27.31 19.45 7.51
C VAL A 71 -27.89 20.23 8.72
N GLY A 72 -27.03 20.79 9.59
CA GLY A 72 -27.39 21.41 10.87
C GLY A 72 -28.19 22.73 10.83
N PHE A 73 -28.73 23.16 9.68
CA PHE A 73 -29.49 24.41 9.55
C PHE A 73 -31.02 24.24 9.51
N ASN A 74 -31.54 23.01 9.64
CA ASN A 74 -32.97 22.75 9.80
C ASN A 74 -33.26 22.23 11.22
N GLU A 75 -34.47 22.49 11.73
CA GLU A 75 -35.03 22.23 13.08
C GLU A 75 -34.88 20.78 13.65
N VAL A 76 -34.05 19.93 13.06
CA VAL A 76 -33.76 18.54 13.46
C VAL A 76 -32.41 18.47 14.20
N LEU A 77 -32.24 19.25 15.27
CA LEU A 77 -30.99 19.31 16.07
C LEU A 77 -30.63 17.96 16.71
N SER A 78 -31.62 17.13 17.10
CA SER A 78 -31.36 15.86 17.79
C SER A 78 -30.69 14.80 16.90
N THR A 79 -31.15 14.63 15.66
CA THR A 79 -30.60 13.61 14.75
C THR A 79 -29.19 13.95 14.28
N ILE A 80 -28.91 15.25 14.08
CA ILE A 80 -27.59 15.74 13.67
C ILE A 80 -26.52 15.44 14.75
N LEU A 81 -26.85 15.70 16.02
CA LEU A 81 -25.90 15.46 17.12
C LEU A 81 -25.61 13.97 17.29
N ILE A 82 -26.63 13.13 17.12
CA ILE A 82 -26.45 11.67 17.17
C ILE A 82 -25.55 11.19 16.03
N LEU A 83 -25.79 11.61 14.79
CA LEU A 83 -24.95 11.23 13.64
C LEU A 83 -23.51 11.74 13.78
N SER A 84 -23.33 12.98 14.21
CA SER A 84 -22.01 13.56 14.44
C SER A 84 -21.26 12.83 15.56
N PHE A 85 -21.96 12.49 16.65
CA PHE A 85 -21.39 11.72 17.76
C PHE A 85 -21.00 10.29 17.33
N ILE A 86 -21.84 9.60 16.57
CA ILE A 86 -21.52 8.28 16.01
C ILE A 86 -20.29 8.40 15.09
N GLY A 87 -20.25 9.42 14.23
CA GLY A 87 -19.10 9.70 13.37
C GLY A 87 -17.81 9.92 14.19
N PHE A 88 -17.90 10.66 15.30
CA PHE A 88 -16.78 10.89 16.21
C PHE A 88 -16.27 9.60 16.86
N VAL A 89 -17.18 8.76 17.37
CA VAL A 89 -16.82 7.47 17.97
C VAL A 89 -16.14 6.56 16.93
N LEU A 90 -16.70 6.49 15.72
CA LEU A 90 -16.10 5.72 14.61
C LEU A 90 -14.73 6.25 14.23
N PHE A 91 -14.57 7.57 14.15
CA PHE A 91 -13.29 8.21 13.83
C PHE A 91 -12.21 7.87 14.88
N VAL A 92 -12.52 8.02 16.17
CA VAL A 92 -11.57 7.72 17.25
C VAL A 92 -11.21 6.24 17.27
N ALA A 93 -12.19 5.35 17.17
CA ALA A 93 -11.95 3.91 17.14
C ALA A 93 -11.09 3.51 15.92
N ALA A 94 -11.38 4.06 14.74
CA ALA A 94 -10.61 3.80 13.53
C ALA A 94 -9.17 4.32 13.63
N LEU A 95 -8.98 5.49 14.24
CA LEU A 95 -7.65 6.06 14.44
C LEU A 95 -6.82 5.18 15.39
N ILE A 96 -7.39 4.76 16.52
CA ILE A 96 -6.70 3.84 17.46
C ILE A 96 -6.37 2.51 16.77
N GLY A 97 -7.33 1.93 16.05
CA GLY A 97 -7.16 0.68 15.33
C GLY A 97 -6.06 0.78 14.27
N TRP A 98 -6.07 1.85 13.47
CA TRP A 98 -5.07 2.05 12.41
C TRP A 98 -3.67 2.26 12.95
N ILE A 99 -3.51 3.05 14.02
CA ILE A 99 -2.21 3.22 14.69
C ILE A 99 -1.71 1.89 15.27
N GLY A 100 -2.61 1.09 15.85
CA GLY A 100 -2.27 -0.24 16.39
C GLY A 100 -1.80 -1.20 15.29
N ASP A 101 -2.50 -1.24 14.17
CA ASP A 101 -2.20 -2.06 13.00
C ASP A 101 -0.80 -1.74 12.43
N LEU A 102 -0.55 -0.44 12.20
CA LEU A 102 0.75 0.07 11.71
C LEU A 102 1.90 -0.17 12.70
N ARG A 103 1.59 -0.36 13.98
CA ARG A 103 2.59 -0.71 15.00
C ARG A 103 2.88 -2.21 15.00
N ASN A 104 1.86 -3.04 14.83
CA ASN A 104 2.01 -4.49 14.78
C ASN A 104 2.82 -4.93 13.55
N GLU A 105 2.56 -4.34 12.39
CA GLU A 105 3.28 -4.64 11.14
C GLU A 105 4.79 -4.42 11.23
N ARG A 106 5.26 -3.54 12.14
CA ARG A 106 6.70 -3.33 12.37
C ARG A 106 7.35 -4.41 13.23
N GLN A 107 6.58 -5.11 14.07
CA GLN A 107 7.13 -6.21 14.86
C GLN A 107 7.29 -7.46 14.00
N ASP A 108 6.33 -7.75 13.12
CA ASP A 108 6.34 -8.95 12.27
C ASP A 108 7.46 -8.97 11.21
N GLN A 109 8.08 -7.84 10.87
CA GLN A 109 9.22 -7.79 9.93
C GLN A 109 10.61 -7.96 10.56
N ASN A 110 10.69 -8.01 11.90
CA ASN A 110 11.96 -8.16 12.63
C ASN A 110 12.16 -9.56 13.24
N GLU A 111 11.23 -10.48 13.00
CA GLU A 111 11.32 -11.91 13.37
C GLU A 111 11.59 -12.77 12.13
#